data_AF-A0A822IJM8-F1
#
_entry.id   AF-A0A822IJM8-F1
#
_cell.length_a   1.000
_cell.length_b   1.000
_cell.length_c   1.000
_cell.angle_alpha   90.00
_cell.angle_beta   90.00
_cell.angle_gamma   90.00
#
_symmetry.space_group_name_H-M   'P 1'
#
loop_
_entity.id
_entity.type
_entity.pdbx_description
1 polymer ?
#
loop_
_entity_poly.entity_id
_entity_poly.type
_entity_poly.pdbx_seq_one_letter_code
_entity_poly.pdbx_strand_id
1 'polypeptide(L)' 'MDIFDVLSAVSKRRINLMKSGITKHKALIKAERVVSKEYHISLPDIQKLVGDKIKPGSL' A
#
# COMPACT_ATOMS: atom_id res chain seq x y z
N MET A 1 9.33 11.04 -9.98
CA MET A 1 8.26 10.16 -9.48
C MET A 1 7.46 10.97 -8.49
N ASP A 2 6.20 11.22 -8.82
CA ASP A 2 5.33 12.09 -8.04
C ASP A 2 4.61 11.29 -6.93
N ILE A 3 4.17 11.98 -5.88
CA ILE A 3 3.34 11.41 -4.81
C ILE A 3 2.07 10.75 -5.36
N PHE A 4 1.50 11.34 -6.42
CA PHE A 4 0.33 10.78 -7.11
C PHE A 4 0.65 9.48 -7.86
N ASP A 5 1.87 9.32 -8.39
CA ASP A 5 2.31 8.09 -9.03
C ASP A 5 2.38 6.95 -8.01
N VAL A 6 2.96 7.22 -6.83
CA VAL A 6 3.07 6.25 -5.73
C VAL A 6 1.68 5.79 -5.27
N LEU A 7 0.76 6.73 -5.04
CA LEU A 7 -0.61 6.43 -4.62
C LEU A 7 -1.38 5.65 -5.69
N SER A 8 -1.21 6.03 -6.96
CA SER A 8 -1.80 5.33 -8.11
C SER A 8 -1.29 3.90 -8.21
N ALA A 9 0.01 3.68 -8.03
CA ALA A 9 0.63 2.36 -8.04
C ALA A 9 0.08 1.47 -6.92
N VAL A 10 -0.01 1.99 -5.69
CA VAL A 10 -0.60 1.25 -4.56
C VAL A 10 -2.06 0.89 -4.85
N SER A 11 -2.86 1.84 -5.33
CA SER A 11 -4.28 1.64 -5.62
C SER A 11 -4.50 0.58 -6.70
N LYS A 12 -3.77 0.67 -7.82
CA LYS A 12 -3.83 -0.31 -8.93
C LYS A 12 -3.47 -1.71 -8.45
N ARG A 13 -2.38 -1.85 -7.68
CA ARG A 13 -1.91 -3.14 -7.16
C ARG A 13 -2.93 -3.75 -6.19
N ARG A 14 -3.50 -2.94 -5.28
CA ARG A 14 -4.54 -3.36 -4.35
C ARG A 14 -5.77 -3.88 -5.09
N ILE A 15 -6.26 -3.15 -6.09
CA ILE A 15 -7.43 -3.56 -6.88
C ILE A 15 -7.17 -4.90 -7.60
N ASN A 16 -5.99 -5.08 -8.19
CA ASN A 16 -5.65 -6.32 -8.88
C ASN A 16 -5.59 -7.52 -7.91
N LEU A 17 -5.06 -7.33 -6.70
CA LEU A 17 -5.04 -8.36 -5.65
C LEU A 17 -6.46 -8.67 -5.14
N MET A 18 -7.33 -7.66 -5.03
CA MET A 18 -8.73 -7.89 -4.66
C MET A 18 -9.48 -8.69 -5.72
N LYS A 19 -9.22 -8.45 -7.01
CA LYS A 19 -9.78 -9.24 -8.11
C LYS A 19 -9.37 -10.72 -8.05
N SER A 20 -8.23 -11.04 -7.43
CA SER A 20 -7.79 -12.43 -7.21
C SER A 20 -8.33 -13.05 -5.90
N GLY A 21 -9.35 -12.44 -5.27
CA GLY A 21 -9.98 -12.96 -4.05
C GLY A 21 -9.27 -12.61 -2.74
N ILE A 22 -8.27 -11.71 -2.75
CA ILE A 22 -7.59 -11.27 -1.52
C ILE A 22 -8.42 -10.18 -0.83
N THR A 23 -8.53 -10.25 0.50
CA THR A 23 -9.25 -9.22 1.27
C THR A 23 -8.61 -7.84 1.11
N LYS A 24 -9.41 -6.76 1.20
CA LYS A 24 -8.94 -5.38 1.05
C LYS A 24 -7.70 -5.07 1.90
N HIS A 25 -7.69 -5.49 3.16
CA HIS A 25 -6.57 -5.25 4.08
C HIS A 25 -5.30 -6.02 3.67
N LYS A 26 -5.41 -7.32 3.38
CA LYS A 26 -4.26 -8.13 2.90
C LYS A 26 -3.75 -7.63 1.54
N ALA A 27 -4.66 -7.20 0.66
CA ALA A 27 -4.34 -6.64 -0.63
C ALA A 27 -3.57 -5.31 -0.49
N LEU A 28 -3.95 -4.47 0.47
CA LEU A 28 -3.27 -3.22 0.74
C LEU A 28 -1.85 -3.44 1.29
N ILE A 29 -1.67 -4.27 2.31
CA ILE A 29 -0.34 -4.60 2.86
C ILE A 29 0.59 -5.14 1.77
N LYS A 30 0.09 -6.03 0.91
CA LYS A 30 0.86 -6.57 -0.22
C LYS A 30 1.20 -5.49 -1.26
N ALA A 31 0.25 -4.61 -1.57
CA ALA A 31 0.46 -3.50 -2.50
C ALA A 31 1.55 -2.55 -2.00
N GLU A 32 1.48 -2.10 -0.75
CA GLU A 32 2.47 -1.22 -0.12
C GLU A 32 3.88 -1.81 -0.16
N ARG A 33 4.02 -3.11 0.17
CA ARG A 33 5.32 -3.80 0.14
C ARG A 33 5.91 -3.89 -1.26
N VAL A 34 5.07 -4.11 -2.28
CA VAL A 34 5.55 -4.17 -3.67
C VAL A 34 5.98 -2.79 -4.13
N VAL A 35 5.15 -1.77 -3.91
CA VAL A 35 5.48 -0.39 -4.31
C VAL A 35 6.71 0.12 -3.56
N SER A 36 6.87 -0.22 -2.28
CA SER A 36 8.08 0.11 -1.50
C SER A 36 9.35 -0.38 -2.18
N LYS A 37 9.34 -1.62 -2.66
CA LYS A 37 10.50 -2.21 -3.36
C LYS A 37 10.70 -1.60 -4.75
N GLU A 38 9.63 -1.41 -5.50
CA GLU A 38 9.68 -0.94 -6.89
C GLU A 38 10.07 0.55 -6.99
N TYR A 39 9.62 1.35 -6.01
CA TYR A 39 9.81 2.80 -6.01
C TYR A 39 11.00 3.20 -5.11
N HIS A 40 11.64 2.24 -4.42
CA HIS A 40 12.72 2.46 -3.45
C HIS A 40 12.35 3.45 -2.34
N ILE A 41 11.07 3.49 -1.97
CA ILE A 41 10.54 4.30 -0.88
C ILE A 41 10.37 3.41 0.35
N SER A 42 10.69 3.92 1.53
CA SER A 42 10.52 3.17 2.77
C SER A 42 9.05 2.76 2.95
N LEU A 43 8.81 1.52 3.40
CA LEU A 43 7.46 1.05 3.68
C LEU A 43 6.71 1.97 4.68
N PRO A 44 7.34 2.47 5.77
CA PRO A 44 6.70 3.43 6.67
C PRO A 44 6.25 4.71 5.97
N ASP A 45 7.01 5.24 5.02
CA ASP A 45 6.62 6.45 4.32
C ASP A 45 5.46 6.20 3.35
N ILE A 46 5.42 5.05 2.68
CA ILE A 46 4.25 4.64 1.90
C ILE A 46 3.01 4.51 2.78
N GLN A 47 3.13 3.90 3.96
CA GLN A 47 2.01 3.73 4.89
C GLN A 47 1.48 5.08 5.40
N LYS A 48 2.37 6.02 5.69
CA LYS A 48 1.99 7.41 6.01
C LYS A 48 1.24 8.07 4.85
N LEU A 49 1.72 7.89 3.62
CA LEU A 49 1.11 8.45 2.40
C LEU A 49 -0.29 7.91 2.12
N VAL A 50 -0.47 6.59 2.27
CA VAL A 50 -1.76 5.91 2.06
C VAL A 50 -2.78 6.30 3.15
N GLY A 51 -2.31 6.78 4.30
CA GLY A 51 -3.17 7.20 5.41
C GLY A 51 -3.74 6.03 6.21
N ASP A 52 -3.25 4.81 5.97
CA ASP A 52 -3.63 3.64 6.77
C ASP A 52 -2.89 3.73 8.11
N LYS A 53 -3.44 4.52 9.02
CA LYS A 53 -3.05 4.51 10.43
C LYS A 53 -3.42 3.15 10.99
N ILE A 54 -2.57 2.14 10.79
CA ILE A 54 -2.42 1.10 11.81
C ILE A 54 -1.84 1.83 13.00
N LYS A 55 -2.72 2.35 13.87
CA LYS A 55 -2.31 2.84 15.19
C LYS A 55 -1.61 1.65 15.86
N PRO A 56 -0.33 1.76 16.24
CA PRO A 56 0.26 0.77 17.12
C PRO A 56 -0.39 0.96 18.48
N GLY A 57 -1.45 0.21 18.81
CA GLY A 57 -2.08 0.27 20.13
C GLY A 57 -3.61 0.15 20.18
N SER A 58 -4.19 -0.83 19.51
CA SER A 58 -5.54 -1.30 19.92
C SER A 58 -5.52 -2.83 19.92
N LEU A 59 -4.86 -3.35 20.95
CA LEU A 59 -5.16 -4.64 21.56
C LEU A 59 -6.34 -4.45 22.52
#